data_AF-X5UJX9-F1
#
_entry.id   AF-X5UJX9-F1
#
_cell.length_a   1.000
_cell.length_b   1.000
_cell.length_c   1.000
_cell.angle_alpha   90.00
_cell.angle_beta   90.00
_cell.angle_gamma   90.00
#
_symmetry.space_group_name_H-M   'P 1'
#
loop_
_entity.id
_entity.type
_entity.pdbx_description
1 polymer ?
#
loop_
_entity_poly.entity_id
_entity_poly.type
_entity_poly.pdbx_seq_one_letter_code
_entity_poly.pdbx_strand_id
1 'polypeptide(L)'
;MRTTQPLTITLPHDLAQMVKDKVSSGKYASESEVIRDGLRTLVARDSAMQRWLLEEVVPTLEDARAHPERLLTAEEVRKNLSDYARKVTARPRTGA
;
A
#
# COMPACT_ATOMS: atom_id res chain seq x y z
N MET A 1 27.70 -8.25 -23.75
CA MET A 1 27.92 -7.98 -22.32
C MET A 1 26.83 -8.70 -21.53
N ARG A 2 27.13 -9.34 -20.39
CA ARG A 2 26.09 -10.00 -19.55
C ARG A 2 25.37 -8.93 -18.72
N THR A 3 24.04 -8.99 -18.63
CA THR A 3 23.19 -8.05 -17.87
C THR A 3 22.77 -8.56 -16.49
N THR A 4 23.31 -9.71 -16.07
CA THR A 4 22.97 -10.39 -14.81
C THR A 4 24.23 -10.85 -14.08
N GLN A 5 24.25 -10.70 -12.76
CA GLN A 5 25.32 -11.17 -11.88
C GLN A 5 24.75 -12.17 -10.85
N PRO A 6 25.42 -13.31 -10.58
CA PRO A 6 25.01 -14.23 -9.53
C PRO A 6 25.23 -13.60 -8.15
N LEU A 7 24.32 -13.88 -7.22
CA LEU A 7 24.38 -13.44 -5.82
C LEU A 7 24.08 -14.63 -4.91
N THR A 8 24.96 -14.90 -3.95
CA THR A 8 24.73 -15.89 -2.89
C THR A 8 24.14 -15.18 -1.69
N ILE A 9 22.98 -15.64 -1.22
CA ILE A 9 22.30 -15.12 -0.04
C ILE A 9 22.01 -16.26 0.94
N THR A 10 22.13 -15.98 2.23
CA THR A 10 21.69 -16.90 3.28
C THR A 10 20.28 -16.53 3.69
N LEU A 11 19.38 -17.51 3.61
CA LEU A 11 18.00 -17.36 4.06
C LEU A 11 17.77 -18.23 5.30
N PRO A 12 16.94 -17.78 6.26
CA PRO A 12 16.29 -18.65 7.22
C PRO A 12 15.64 -19.86 6.55
N HIS A 13 15.63 -21.01 7.24
CA HIS A 13 15.17 -22.28 6.65
C HIS A 13 13.73 -22.22 6.13
N ASP A 14 12.85 -21.54 6.85
CA ASP A 14 11.45 -21.29 6.48
C ASP A 14 11.33 -20.46 5.19
N LEU A 15 12.12 -19.39 5.05
CA LEU A 15 12.14 -18.57 3.84
C LEU A 15 12.74 -19.33 2.64
N ALA A 16 13.80 -20.12 2.88
CA ALA A 16 14.37 -20.98 1.84
C ALA A 16 13.35 -22.01 1.36
N GLN A 17 12.58 -22.61 2.28
CA GLN A 17 11.50 -23.54 1.93
C GLN A 17 10.39 -22.85 1.15
N MET A 18 10.00 -21.65 1.56
CA MET A 18 8.98 -20.85 0.85
C MET A 18 9.39 -20.55 -0.60
N VAL A 19 10.68 -20.26 -0.86
CA VAL A 19 11.18 -20.06 -2.23
C VAL A 19 11.09 -21.37 -3.03
N LYS A 20 11.49 -22.50 -2.45
CA LYS A 20 11.40 -23.82 -3.09
C LYS A 20 9.95 -24.19 -3.42
N ASP A 21 9.01 -23.96 -2.51
CA ASP A 21 7.59 -24.25 -2.70
C ASP A 21 6.99 -23.43 -3.84
N LYS A 22 7.41 -22.17 -3.99
CA LYS A 22 7.00 -21.32 -5.12
C LYS A 22 7.47 -21.86 -6.46
N VAL A 23 8.69 -22.41 -6.53
CA VAL A 23 9.22 -23.03 -7.75
C VAL A 23 8.54 -24.38 -8.01
N SER A 24 8.40 -25.23 -6.99
CA SER A 24 7.78 -26.56 -7.13
C SER A 24 6.30 -26.49 -7.50
N SER A 25 5.60 -25.42 -7.15
CA SER A 25 4.24 -25.14 -7.61
C SER A 25 4.12 -24.90 -9.12
N GLY A 26 5.23 -24.71 -9.83
CA GLY A 26 5.26 -24.37 -11.26
C GLY A 26 4.96 -22.89 -11.56
N LYS A 27 4.68 -22.07 -10.54
CA LYS A 27 4.43 -20.63 -10.71
C LYS A 27 5.67 -19.84 -11.12
N TYR A 28 6.86 -20.33 -10.76
CA TYR A 28 8.14 -19.71 -11.08
C TYR A 28 9.08 -20.76 -11.67
N ALA A 29 9.88 -20.38 -12.66
CA ALA A 29 10.83 -21.26 -13.32
C ALA A 29 12.13 -21.45 -12.54
N SER A 30 12.44 -20.57 -11.59
CA SER A 30 13.65 -20.64 -10.75
C SER A 30 13.53 -19.82 -9.46
N GLU A 31 14.38 -20.12 -8.48
CA GLU A 31 14.53 -19.35 -7.25
C GLU A 31 14.92 -17.90 -7.56
N SER A 32 15.79 -17.71 -8.57
CA SER A 32 16.20 -16.38 -9.01
C SER A 32 15.02 -15.54 -9.53
N GLU A 33 14.00 -16.17 -10.11
CA GLU A 33 12.79 -15.48 -10.55
C GLU A 33 11.91 -15.05 -9.38
N VAL A 34 11.74 -15.93 -8.39
CA VAL A 34 11.03 -15.60 -7.14
C VAL A 34 11.65 -14.37 -6.48
N ILE A 35 12.98 -14.35 -6.37
CA ILE A 35 13.69 -13.22 -5.74
C ILE A 35 13.54 -11.94 -6.58
N ARG A 36 13.70 -12.00 -7.91
CA ARG A 36 13.53 -10.82 -8.77
C ARG A 36 12.11 -10.26 -8.70
N ASP A 37 11.10 -11.11 -8.70
CA ASP A 37 9.70 -10.71 -8.60
C ASP A 37 9.40 -10.07 -7.24
N GLY A 38 9.91 -10.66 -6.16
CA GLY A 38 9.84 -10.07 -4.82
C GLY A 38 10.49 -8.68 -4.75
N LEU A 39 11.70 -8.51 -5.31
CA LEU A 39 12.38 -7.23 -5.35
C LEU A 39 11.62 -6.17 -6.15
N ARG A 40 11.05 -6.54 -7.32
CA ARG A 40 10.23 -5.61 -8.11
C ARG A 40 8.97 -5.18 -7.36
N THR A 41 8.35 -6.11 -6.64
CA THR A 41 7.17 -5.83 -5.81
C THR A 41 7.51 -4.84 -4.70
N LEU A 42 8.65 -5.01 -4.02
CA LEU A 42 9.13 -4.07 -3.00
C LEU A 42 9.37 -2.68 -3.58
N VAL A 43 10.07 -2.58 -4.71
CA VAL A 43 10.32 -1.30 -5.39
C VAL A 43 9.01 -0.62 -5.80
N ALA A 44 8.05 -1.37 -6.35
CA ALA A 44 6.76 -0.84 -6.76
C ALA A 44 5.98 -0.28 -5.56
N ARG A 45 5.96 -1.02 -4.44
CA ARG A 45 5.34 -0.59 -3.18
C ARG A 45 5.98 0.69 -2.64
N ASP A 46 7.29 0.72 -2.56
CA ASP A 46 8.01 1.88 -2.01
C ASP A 46 7.83 3.11 -2.90
N SER A 47 7.87 2.94 -4.22
CA SER A 47 7.63 4.02 -5.18
C SER A 47 6.20 4.56 -5.10
N ALA A 48 5.20 3.69 -4.91
CA ALA A 48 3.81 4.10 -4.74
C ALA A 48 3.62 4.92 -3.45
N MET A 49 4.24 4.47 -2.35
CA MET A 49 4.21 5.20 -1.08
C MET A 49 4.91 6.56 -1.19
N GLN A 50 6.08 6.62 -1.84
CA GLN A 50 6.80 7.88 -2.03
C GLN A 50 6.01 8.88 -2.88
N ARG A 51 5.41 8.43 -3.99
CA ARG A 51 4.54 9.29 -4.81
C ARG A 51 3.37 9.83 -3.99
N TRP A 52 2.65 8.97 -3.28
CA TRP A 52 1.53 9.40 -2.44
C TRP A 52 1.95 10.44 -1.39
N LEU A 53 3.10 10.24 -0.73
CA LEU A 53 3.61 11.20 0.25
C LEU A 53 3.92 12.56 -0.39
N LEU A 54 4.62 12.57 -1.53
CA LEU A 54 5.08 13.80 -2.18
C LEU A 54 3.95 14.53 -2.93
N GLU A 55 3.04 13.80 -3.55
CA GLU A 55 2.02 14.36 -4.44
C GLU A 55 0.71 14.67 -3.70
N GLU A 56 0.39 13.96 -2.62
CA GLU A 56 -0.86 14.17 -1.88
C GLU A 56 -0.61 14.71 -0.47
N VAL A 57 0.21 14.02 0.33
CA VAL A 57 0.33 14.33 1.77
C VAL A 57 1.03 15.66 2.00
N VAL A 58 2.18 15.89 1.36
CA VAL A 58 2.93 17.15 1.51
C VAL A 58 2.09 18.35 1.06
N PRO A 59 1.50 18.38 -0.15
CA PRO A 59 0.67 19.50 -0.58
C PRO A 59 -0.55 19.73 0.31
N THR A 60 -1.21 18.66 0.78
CA THR A 60 -2.34 18.78 1.71
C THR A 60 -1.93 19.42 3.03
N LEU A 61 -0.76 19.05 3.56
CA LEU A 61 -0.23 19.63 4.80
C LEU A 61 0.20 21.08 4.61
N GLU A 62 0.79 21.43 3.47
CA GLU A 62 1.15 22.81 3.13
C GLU A 62 -0.09 23.69 2.98
N ASP A 63 -1.13 23.22 2.28
CA ASP A 63 -2.43 23.91 2.16
C ASP A 63 -3.07 24.10 3.55
N ALA A 64 -3.07 23.07 4.38
CA ALA A 64 -3.58 23.13 5.76
C ALA A 64 -2.82 24.15 6.63
N ARG A 65 -1.50 24.28 6.45
CA ARG A 65 -0.69 25.27 7.17
C ARG A 65 -0.93 26.68 6.66
N ALA A 66 -1.10 26.85 5.35
CA ALA A 66 -1.39 28.15 4.73
C ALA A 66 -2.82 28.62 5.03
N HIS A 67 -3.76 27.68 5.17
CA HIS A 67 -5.19 27.93 5.34
C HIS A 67 -5.77 27.18 6.53
N PRO A 68 -5.34 27.48 7.77
CA PRO A 68 -5.82 26.78 8.97
C PRO A 68 -7.32 26.92 9.19
N GLU A 69 -7.95 27.98 8.68
CA GLU A 69 -9.39 28.21 8.71
C GLU A 69 -10.21 27.18 7.91
N ARG A 70 -9.57 26.45 6.99
CA ARG A 70 -10.21 25.37 6.22
C ARG A 70 -10.23 24.04 6.97
N LEU A 71 -9.52 23.96 8.10
CA LEU A 71 -9.48 22.76 8.93
C LEU A 71 -10.70 22.68 9.85
N LEU A 72 -11.10 21.45 10.13
CA LEU A 72 -12.18 21.16 11.06
C LEU A 72 -11.62 20.78 12.43
N THR A 73 -12.26 21.27 13.48
CA THR A 73 -12.03 20.78 14.84
C THR A 73 -12.50 19.34 14.99
N ALA A 74 -11.97 18.63 15.99
CA ALA A 74 -12.39 17.26 16.27
C ALA A 74 -13.90 17.14 16.56
N GLU A 75 -14.49 18.18 17.17
CA GLU A 75 -15.92 18.23 17.45
C GLU A 75 -16.75 18.36 16.16
N GLU A 76 -16.34 19.23 15.23
CA GLU A 76 -16.98 19.38 13.92
C GLU A 76 -16.88 18.11 13.09
N VAL A 77 -15.71 17.45 13.08
CA VAL A 77 -15.54 16.15 12.40
C VAL A 77 -16.51 15.11 12.96
N ARG A 78 -16.59 14.98 14.31
CA ARG A 78 -17.49 14.02 14.95
C ARG A 78 -18.94 14.31 14.62
N LYS A 79 -19.34 15.59 14.69
CA LYS A 79 -20.70 16.03 14.33
C LYS A 79 -21.02 15.66 12.89
N ASN A 80 -20.17 16.04 11.94
CA ASN A 80 -20.36 15.78 10.50
C ASN A 80 -20.48 14.28 10.21
N LEU A 81 -19.63 13.43 10.81
CA LEU A 81 -19.72 11.98 10.67
C LEU A 81 -21.02 11.42 11.24
N SER A 82 -21.45 11.89 12.42
CA SER A 82 -22.70 11.44 13.03
C SER A 82 -23.94 11.85 12.21
N ASP A 83 -23.93 13.07 11.65
CA ASP A 83 -24.99 13.58 10.78
C ASP A 83 -25.05 12.76 9.49
N TYR A 84 -23.90 12.44 8.89
CA TYR A 84 -23.81 11.59 7.72
C TYR A 84 -24.33 10.17 8.01
N ALA A 85 -23.88 9.54 9.10
CA ALA A 85 -24.34 8.21 9.50
C ALA A 85 -25.86 8.17 9.69
N ARG A 86 -26.45 9.17 10.37
CA ARG A 86 -27.91 9.30 10.52
C ARG A 86 -28.64 9.41 9.18
N LYS A 87 -28.09 10.16 8.21
CA LYS A 87 -28.69 10.25 6.86
C LYS A 87 -28.66 8.90 6.12
N VAL A 88 -27.57 8.15 6.26
CA VAL A 88 -27.42 6.83 5.61
C VAL A 88 -28.35 5.80 6.25
N THR A 89 -28.50 5.80 7.58
CA THR A 89 -29.35 4.83 8.30
C THR A 89 -30.83 5.18 8.23
N ALA A 90 -31.20 6.46 8.08
CA ALA A 90 -32.58 6.90 7.93
C ALA A 90 -33.14 6.73 6.51
N ARG A 91 -32.31 6.44 5.51
CA ARG A 91 -32.78 6.15 4.15
C ARG A 91 -33.38 4.73 4.12
N PRO A 92 -34.69 4.56 3.87
CA PRO A 92 -35.27 3.22 3.79
C PRO A 92 -34.59 2.43 2.68
N ARG A 93 -34.33 1.14 2.91
CA ARG A 93 -33.82 0.23 1.88
C ARG A 93 -34.88 0.10 0.80
N THR A 94 -34.85 0.97 -0.21
CA THR A 94 -35.70 0.84 -1.38
C THR A 94 -35.22 -0.38 -2.16
N GLY A 95 -35.93 -1.51 -2.01
CA GLY A 95 -35.68 -2.74 -2.76
C GLY A 95 -35.69 -4.00 -1.90
N ALA A 96 -36.89 -4.46 -1.55
CA ALA A 96 -37.24 -5.86 -1.32
C ALA A 96 -38.63 -6.07 -1.91
#